data_AF-A0A1Q4DXL9-F1
#
_entry.id   AF-A0A1Q4DXL9-F1
#
_cell.length_a   1.000
_cell.length_b   1.000
_cell.length_c   1.000
_cell.angle_alpha   90.00
_cell.angle_beta   90.00
_cell.angle_gamma   90.00
#
_symmetry.space_group_name_H-M   'P 1'
#
loop_
_entity.id
_entity.type
_entity.pdbx_description
1 polymer ?
#
loop_
_entity_poly.entity_id
_entity_poly.type
_entity_poly.pdbx_seq_one_letter_code
_entity_poly.pdbx_strand_id
1 'polypeptide(L)'
;MFYPTDTHATITLECDAAAAGPDGLAGFVREVSSTFGADFGYVDVLPGADGPDGEPPGFVYLTPQNLRAWLPEMWWGTVLGPAYVDLIGGDVVASAPAHEVTRLGPATYWLQLTEHLESRPTDADPLDLPRRDVAEHLGETLFWKAGRTSFVAPRFPVLGAGQR
;
A
#
# COMPACT_ATOMS: atom_id res chain seq x y z
N MET A 1 5.09 -17.05 8.16
CA MET A 1 5.69 -18.25 7.52
C MET A 1 6.47 -17.72 6.31
N PHE A 2 7.80 -17.85 6.27
CA PHE A 2 8.60 -17.39 5.13
C PHE A 2 8.33 -18.30 3.93
N TYR A 3 7.91 -17.73 2.79
CA TYR A 3 7.82 -18.48 1.54
C TYR A 3 9.18 -18.40 0.82
N PRO A 4 9.93 -19.50 0.69
CA PRO A 4 11.32 -19.50 0.20
C PRO A 4 11.48 -19.16 -1.29
N THR A 5 10.41 -18.75 -1.97
CA THR A 5 10.42 -18.31 -3.38
C THR A 5 10.15 -16.81 -3.54
N ASP A 6 9.90 -16.08 -2.45
CA ASP A 6 9.75 -14.63 -2.53
C ASP A 6 11.12 -13.96 -2.42
N THR A 7 11.58 -13.40 -3.53
CA THR A 7 12.92 -12.79 -3.66
C THR A 7 12.93 -11.30 -3.25
N HIS A 8 11.82 -10.80 -2.71
CA HIS A 8 11.66 -9.41 -2.30
C HIS A 8 12.06 -9.21 -0.85
N ALA A 9 12.79 -8.12 -0.59
CA ALA A 9 13.10 -7.69 0.76
C ALA A 9 11.92 -6.94 1.38
N THR A 10 11.68 -7.16 2.67
CA THR A 10 10.68 -6.43 3.45
C THR A 10 11.37 -5.41 4.34
N ILE A 11 10.84 -4.18 4.38
CA ILE A 11 11.25 -3.15 5.33
C ILE A 11 10.02 -2.81 6.18
N THR A 12 10.15 -2.94 7.49
CA THR A 12 9.12 -2.55 8.45
C THR A 12 9.72 -1.53 9.40
N LEU A 13 9.00 -0.44 9.62
CA LEU A 13 9.33 0.57 10.62
C LEU A 13 8.15 0.66 11.59
N GLU A 14 8.44 0.49 12.86
CA GLU A 14 7.51 0.78 13.95
C GLU A 14 8.09 1.97 14.71
N CYS A 15 7.29 3.01 14.90
CA CYS A 15 7.67 4.18 15.67
C CYS A 15 6.47 4.79 16.37
N ASP A 16 6.75 5.69 17.32
CA ASP A 16 5.72 6.50 17.95
C ASP A 16 5.06 7.42 16.91
N ALA A 17 3.75 7.23 16.69
CA ALA A 17 2.98 8.01 15.73
C ALA A 17 2.86 9.48 16.14
N ALA A 18 2.83 9.77 17.45
CA ALA A 18 2.75 11.13 17.96
C ALA A 18 4.04 11.90 17.66
N ALA A 19 5.19 11.23 17.77
CA ALA A 19 6.49 11.82 17.44
C ALA A 19 6.73 11.97 15.93
N ALA A 20 6.37 10.96 15.13
CA ALA A 20 6.61 10.98 13.68
C ALA A 20 5.59 11.86 12.94
N GLY A 21 4.35 11.88 13.40
CA GLY A 21 3.22 12.51 12.72
C GLY A 21 2.82 11.75 11.44
N PRO A 22 1.54 11.83 11.02
CA PRO A 22 1.05 11.13 9.83
C PRO A 22 1.78 11.56 8.54
N ASP A 23 2.03 12.86 8.36
CA ASP A 23 2.78 13.40 7.22
C ASP A 23 4.23 12.91 7.18
N GLY A 24 4.87 12.77 8.36
CA GLY A 24 6.23 12.25 8.47
C GLY A 24 6.32 10.79 8.05
N LEU A 25 5.34 9.97 8.45
CA LEU A 25 5.23 8.57 8.03
C LEU A 25 4.99 8.45 6.51
N ALA A 26 4.08 9.27 5.96
CA ALA A 26 3.83 9.33 4.53
C ALA A 26 5.09 9.70 3.75
N GLY A 27 5.79 10.75 4.20
CA GLY A 27 7.05 11.20 3.62
C GLY A 27 8.12 10.12 3.63
N PHE A 28 8.28 9.42 4.76
CA PHE A 28 9.20 8.29 4.87
C PHE A 28 8.87 7.16 3.89
N VAL A 29 7.60 6.72 3.81
CA VAL A 29 7.18 5.67 2.89
C VAL A 29 7.45 6.06 1.44
N ARG A 30 7.12 7.29 1.05
CA ARG A 30 7.34 7.81 -0.30
C ARG A 30 8.84 7.84 -0.64
N GLU A 31 9.68 8.33 0.28
CA GLU A 31 11.12 8.44 0.09
C GLU A 31 11.80 7.09 -0.02
N VAL A 32 11.52 6.17 0.91
CA VAL A 32 12.10 4.82 0.90
C VAL A 32 11.62 4.04 -0.33
N SER A 33 10.34 4.16 -0.68
CA SER A 33 9.82 3.48 -1.87
C SER A 33 10.47 3.97 -3.16
N SER A 34 10.71 5.29 -3.26
CA SER A 34 11.40 5.88 -4.41
C SER A 34 12.87 5.47 -4.46
N THR A 35 13.54 5.45 -3.30
CA THR A 35 14.97 5.14 -3.17
C THR A 35 15.28 3.68 -3.51
N PHE A 36 14.46 2.75 -3.01
CA PHE A 36 14.69 1.32 -3.17
C PHE A 36 13.91 0.69 -4.33
N GLY A 37 13.07 1.48 -5.02
CA GLY A 37 12.20 0.97 -6.09
C GLY A 37 11.21 -0.06 -5.55
N ALA A 38 10.50 0.28 -4.48
CA ALA A 38 9.58 -0.64 -3.83
C ALA A 38 8.46 -1.09 -4.77
N ASP A 39 8.16 -2.38 -4.74
CA ASP A 39 7.04 -2.97 -5.48
C ASP A 39 5.69 -2.54 -4.90
N PHE A 40 5.63 -2.40 -3.57
CA PHE A 40 4.45 -1.99 -2.83
C PHE A 40 4.85 -1.44 -1.46
N GLY A 41 4.20 -0.37 -1.04
CA GLY A 41 4.36 0.20 0.30
C GLY A 41 3.04 0.73 0.84
N TYR A 42 2.89 0.80 2.15
CA TYR A 42 1.72 1.45 2.73
C TYR A 42 2.02 2.05 4.11
N VAL A 43 1.16 2.99 4.49
CA VAL A 43 1.05 3.52 5.84
C VAL A 43 -0.38 3.35 6.30
N ASP A 44 -0.54 2.88 7.54
CA ASP A 44 -1.78 2.94 8.27
C ASP A 44 -1.52 3.56 9.63
N VAL A 45 -2.40 4.48 10.02
CA VAL A 45 -2.41 5.08 11.35
C VAL A 45 -3.64 4.52 12.04
N LEU A 46 -3.44 3.81 13.16
CA LEU A 46 -4.55 3.35 14.00
C LEU A 46 -4.84 4.39 15.09
N PRO A 47 -5.80 5.32 14.91
CA PRO A 47 -6.22 6.18 16.00
C PRO A 47 -6.92 5.33 17.07
N GLY A 48 -6.53 5.53 18.33
CA GLY A 48 -7.20 4.95 19.49
C GLY A 48 -7.04 3.43 19.68
N ALA A 49 -6.17 2.78 18.91
CA ALA A 49 -5.60 1.51 19.37
C ALA A 49 -4.61 1.89 20.46
N ASP A 50 -5.10 2.03 21.69
CA ASP A 50 -4.22 2.01 22.86
C ASP A 50 -3.43 0.71 22.73
N GLY A 51 -2.15 0.80 22.32
CA GLY A 51 -1.20 -0.27 22.59
C GLY A 51 -1.23 -0.58 24.10
N PRO A 52 -0.50 -1.59 24.58
CA PRO A 52 -0.38 -1.81 26.02
C PRO A 52 0.00 -0.53 26.82
N ASP A 53 0.52 0.51 26.14
CA ASP A 53 0.97 1.78 26.69
C ASP A 53 0.10 3.03 26.33
N GLY A 54 -1.05 2.89 25.66
CA GLY A 54 -1.98 4.02 25.45
C GLY A 54 -1.58 5.06 24.39
N GLU A 55 -0.61 4.75 23.52
CA GLU A 55 -0.24 5.57 22.36
C GLU A 55 -0.72 4.89 21.07
N PRO A 56 -1.30 5.62 20.11
CA PRO A 56 -1.73 5.05 18.84
C PRO A 56 -0.51 4.58 18.04
N PRO A 57 -0.37 3.29 17.72
CA PRO A 57 0.75 2.82 16.93
C PRO A 57 0.62 3.31 15.49
N GLY A 58 1.68 3.92 14.99
CA GLY A 58 1.85 4.24 13.58
C GLY A 58 2.54 3.06 12.91
N PHE A 59 1.87 2.41 11.98
CA PHE A 59 2.42 1.25 11.30
C PHE A 59 2.84 1.61 9.88
N VAL A 60 4.12 1.42 9.60
CA VAL A 60 4.66 1.51 8.24
C VAL A 60 5.17 0.14 7.81
N TYR A 61 4.60 -0.37 6.73
CA TYR A 61 4.98 -1.65 6.16
C TYR A 61 5.27 -1.50 4.67
N LEU A 62 6.48 -1.91 4.28
CA LEU A 62 6.88 -2.04 2.90
C LEU A 62 6.96 -3.54 2.58
N THR A 63 6.08 -3.97 1.67
CA THR A 63 5.78 -5.36 1.27
C THR A 63 4.93 -6.19 2.27
N PRO A 64 3.62 -6.37 2.03
CA PRO A 64 2.91 -7.48 2.62
C PRO A 64 3.35 -8.79 1.95
N GLN A 65 3.43 -9.86 2.74
CA GLN A 65 3.62 -11.21 2.22
C GLN A 65 2.51 -11.54 1.21
N ASN A 66 2.84 -12.18 0.09
CA ASN A 66 1.91 -12.60 -0.98
C ASN A 66 1.52 -11.57 -2.05
N LEU A 67 2.33 -10.54 -2.33
CA LEU A 67 2.10 -9.64 -3.49
C LEU A 67 1.95 -10.40 -4.83
N ARG A 68 2.53 -11.60 -4.92
CA ARG A 68 2.40 -12.53 -6.06
C ARG A 68 1.01 -13.18 -6.19
N ALA A 69 0.15 -13.03 -5.19
CA ALA A 69 -1.15 -13.67 -5.13
C ALA A 69 -2.30 -12.65 -5.19
N TRP A 70 -2.23 -11.59 -4.39
CA TRP A 70 -3.20 -10.50 -4.31
C TRP A 70 -2.69 -9.39 -3.39
N LEU A 71 -3.32 -8.21 -3.44
CA LEU A 71 -3.24 -7.18 -2.41
C LEU A 71 -4.22 -7.50 -1.27
N PRO A 72 -3.92 -7.21 0.00
CA PRO A 72 -4.87 -7.43 1.09
C PRO A 72 -6.10 -6.51 0.97
N GLU A 73 -5.87 -5.21 0.91
CA GLU A 73 -6.86 -4.13 0.79
C GLU A 73 -6.17 -2.84 0.33
N MET A 74 -6.93 -1.76 0.14
CA MET A 74 -6.38 -0.41 -0.03
C MET A 74 -6.18 0.26 1.33
N TRP A 75 -4.94 0.68 1.59
CA TRP A 75 -4.57 1.42 2.80
C TRP A 75 -4.72 2.92 2.61
N TRP A 76 -4.78 3.69 3.71
CA TRP A 76 -4.97 5.15 3.67
C TRP A 76 -3.90 5.87 2.86
N GLY A 77 -2.67 5.39 2.95
CA GLY A 77 -1.59 5.76 2.04
C GLY A 77 -0.95 4.51 1.45
N THR A 78 -0.85 4.45 0.13
CA THR A 78 -0.33 3.29 -0.61
C THR A 78 0.65 3.73 -1.70
N VAL A 79 1.78 3.04 -1.80
CA VAL A 79 2.68 3.11 -2.96
C VAL A 79 2.45 1.90 -3.86
N LEU A 80 2.20 2.15 -5.14
CA LEU A 80 2.20 1.15 -6.20
C LEU A 80 3.49 1.28 -7.01
N GLY A 81 4.31 0.22 -6.97
CA GLY A 81 5.55 0.13 -7.73
C GLY A 81 5.36 -0.33 -9.18
N PRO A 82 6.46 -0.42 -9.95
CA PRO A 82 6.41 -0.66 -11.39
C PRO A 82 5.59 -1.87 -11.81
N ALA A 83 5.73 -3.01 -11.12
CA ALA A 83 5.02 -4.23 -11.49
C ALA A 83 3.50 -4.09 -11.36
N TYR A 84 3.00 -3.34 -10.37
CA TYR A 84 1.58 -3.04 -10.23
C TYR A 84 1.12 -1.98 -11.22
N VAL A 85 1.92 -0.95 -11.46
CA VAL A 85 1.61 0.09 -12.45
C VAL A 85 1.54 -0.49 -13.87
N ASP A 86 2.43 -1.42 -14.22
CA ASP A 86 2.39 -2.12 -15.51
C ASP A 86 1.17 -3.03 -15.63
N LEU A 87 0.73 -3.65 -14.53
CA LEU A 87 -0.44 -4.50 -14.49
C LEU A 87 -1.76 -3.71 -14.62
N ILE A 88 -1.87 -2.58 -13.93
CA ILE A 88 -3.09 -1.76 -13.84
C ILE A 88 -3.18 -0.78 -15.01
N GLY A 89 -2.04 -0.25 -15.44
CA GLY A 89 -1.93 0.87 -16.37
C GLY A 89 -1.72 2.19 -15.64
N GLY A 90 -0.66 2.92 -16.00
CA GLY A 90 -0.29 4.18 -15.35
C GLY A 90 -1.38 5.27 -15.42
N ASP A 91 -2.13 5.34 -16.52
CA ASP A 91 -3.24 6.30 -16.67
C ASP A 91 -4.42 5.96 -15.74
N VAL A 92 -4.68 4.67 -15.51
CA VAL A 92 -5.70 4.20 -14.57
C VAL A 92 -5.29 4.54 -13.14
N VAL A 93 -4.02 4.29 -12.77
CA VAL A 93 -3.51 4.65 -11.45
C VAL A 93 -3.55 6.18 -11.23
N ALA A 94 -3.13 6.96 -12.23
CA ALA A 94 -3.09 8.42 -12.16
C ALA A 94 -4.48 9.07 -12.04
N SER A 95 -5.54 8.36 -12.44
CA SER A 95 -6.93 8.82 -12.40
C SER A 95 -7.75 8.20 -11.26
N ALA A 96 -7.11 7.48 -10.34
CA ALA A 96 -7.79 6.83 -9.23
C ALA A 96 -8.57 7.86 -8.37
N PRO A 97 -9.77 7.51 -7.86
CA PRO A 97 -10.60 8.39 -7.05
C PRO A 97 -10.09 8.49 -5.60
N ALA A 98 -8.82 8.85 -5.45
CA ALA A 98 -8.16 9.12 -4.18
C ALA A 98 -8.09 10.64 -3.93
N HIS A 99 -7.92 11.05 -2.67
CA HIS A 99 -7.72 12.46 -2.35
C HIS A 99 -6.45 13.02 -2.98
N GLU A 100 -5.34 12.27 -2.91
CA GLU A 100 -4.08 12.60 -3.57
C GLU A 100 -3.62 11.40 -4.41
N VAL A 101 -3.20 11.66 -5.64
CA VAL A 101 -2.40 10.74 -6.44
C VAL A 101 -1.14 11.46 -6.88
N THR A 102 0.01 11.03 -6.39
CA THR A 102 1.31 11.64 -6.72
C THR A 102 2.23 10.63 -7.39
N ARG A 103 2.73 10.99 -8.57
CA ARG A 103 3.77 10.22 -9.24
C ARG A 103 5.11 10.41 -8.54
N LEU A 104 5.68 9.33 -8.01
CA LEU A 104 6.98 9.31 -7.32
C LEU A 104 8.15 8.97 -8.27
N GLY A 105 7.87 8.33 -9.39
CA GLY A 105 8.86 7.94 -10.39
C GLY A 105 8.23 7.56 -11.73
N PRO A 106 9.02 7.05 -12.70
CA PRO A 106 8.51 6.71 -14.03
C PRO A 106 7.31 5.75 -14.00
N ALA A 107 7.32 4.76 -13.10
CA ALA A 107 6.23 3.80 -12.92
C ALA A 107 5.97 3.56 -11.42
N THR A 108 5.93 4.63 -10.63
CA THR A 108 5.69 4.53 -9.19
C THR A 108 4.77 5.66 -8.75
N TYR A 109 3.72 5.30 -8.02
CA TYR A 109 2.67 6.23 -7.60
C TYR A 109 2.37 6.08 -6.12
N TRP A 110 2.17 7.21 -5.46
CA TRP A 110 1.54 7.35 -4.15
C TRP A 110 0.05 7.63 -4.33
N LEU A 111 -0.78 6.95 -3.55
CA LEU A 111 -2.21 7.19 -3.44
C LEU A 111 -2.56 7.44 -1.98
N GLN A 112 -3.26 8.53 -1.71
CA GLN A 112 -3.81 8.85 -0.39
C GLN A 112 -5.32 8.97 -0.47
N LEU A 113 -6.05 8.19 0.32
CA LEU A 113 -7.51 8.08 0.19
C LEU A 113 -8.26 9.25 0.84
N THR A 114 -7.65 9.93 1.80
CA THR A 114 -8.25 11.00 2.62
C THR A 114 -7.34 12.24 2.65
N GLU A 115 -7.88 13.38 3.08
CA GLU A 115 -7.09 14.62 3.23
C GLU A 115 -5.97 14.46 4.26
N HIS A 116 -6.26 13.77 5.36
CA HIS A 116 -5.29 13.43 6.39
C HIS A 116 -5.29 11.91 6.60
N LEU A 117 -4.12 11.31 6.85
CA LEU A 117 -4.01 9.86 7.04
C LEU A 117 -4.70 9.38 8.32
N GLU A 118 -4.84 10.26 9.31
CA GLU A 118 -5.54 10.07 10.57
C GLU A 118 -7.04 10.37 10.49
N SER A 119 -7.50 11.07 9.45
CA SER A 119 -8.91 11.46 9.33
C SER A 119 -9.74 10.26 8.90
N ARG A 120 -10.21 9.50 9.90
CA ARG A 120 -11.24 8.47 9.71
C ARG A 120 -12.64 9.09 9.79
N PRO A 121 -13.52 8.85 8.82
CA PRO A 121 -14.95 9.04 9.02
C PRO A 121 -15.46 8.38 10.32
N THR A 122 -16.12 9.15 11.18
CA THR A 122 -16.45 8.77 12.57
C THR A 122 -17.71 7.93 12.75
N ASP A 123 -18.53 7.72 11.70
CA ASP A 123 -19.86 7.11 11.86
C ASP A 123 -20.03 5.89 10.96
N ALA A 124 -20.02 4.66 11.51
CA ALA A 124 -20.52 3.41 10.90
C ALA A 124 -20.30 3.21 9.37
N ASP A 125 -19.08 2.79 9.01
CA ASP A 125 -18.56 2.31 7.71
C ASP A 125 -18.64 3.14 6.39
N PRO A 126 -18.49 4.48 6.42
CA PRO A 126 -18.09 5.28 5.27
C PRO A 126 -16.59 5.18 4.98
N LEU A 127 -15.83 4.48 5.84
CA LEU A 127 -14.42 4.15 5.67
C LEU A 127 -14.19 3.13 4.54
N ASP A 128 -15.21 2.33 4.22
CA ASP A 128 -15.21 1.46 3.04
C ASP A 128 -15.36 2.22 1.73
N LEU A 129 -15.98 3.41 1.68
CA LEU A 129 -16.30 4.04 0.39
C LEU A 129 -15.04 4.45 -0.39
N PRO A 130 -14.08 5.23 0.14
CA PRO A 130 -12.88 5.58 -0.62
C PRO A 130 -12.03 4.35 -0.97
N ARG A 131 -11.94 3.39 -0.05
CA ARG A 131 -11.19 2.14 -0.27
C ARG A 131 -11.82 1.30 -1.38
N ARG A 132 -13.14 1.14 -1.33
CA ARG A 132 -13.94 0.41 -2.32
C ARG A 132 -13.91 1.12 -3.65
N ASP A 133 -14.13 2.43 -3.70
CA ASP A 133 -14.17 3.18 -4.96
C ASP A 133 -12.80 3.15 -5.66
N VAL A 134 -11.70 3.26 -4.90
CA VAL A 134 -10.34 3.06 -5.45
C VAL A 134 -10.10 1.60 -5.84
N ALA A 135 -10.51 0.63 -5.04
CA ALA A 135 -10.33 -0.79 -5.37
C ALA A 135 -11.13 -1.21 -6.61
N GLU A 136 -12.36 -0.71 -6.77
CA GLU A 136 -13.20 -0.89 -7.95
C GLU A 136 -12.55 -0.26 -9.18
N HIS A 137 -12.02 0.96 -9.06
CA HIS A 137 -11.34 1.68 -10.15
C HIS A 137 -10.04 0.99 -10.59
N LEU A 138 -9.20 0.55 -9.65
CA LEU A 138 -7.95 -0.16 -9.95
C LEU A 138 -8.19 -1.59 -10.45
N GLY A 139 -9.35 -2.16 -10.12
CA GLY A 139 -9.77 -3.51 -10.49
C GLY A 139 -9.86 -4.41 -9.26
N GLU A 140 -11.09 -4.74 -8.85
CA GLU A 140 -11.33 -5.46 -7.61
C GLU A 140 -10.56 -6.78 -7.49
N THR A 141 -10.30 -7.46 -8.61
CA THR A 141 -9.60 -8.76 -8.66
C THR A 141 -8.16 -8.71 -8.18
N LEU A 142 -7.58 -7.51 -8.03
CA LEU A 142 -6.28 -7.30 -7.39
C LEU A 142 -6.32 -7.58 -5.89
N PHE A 143 -7.48 -7.36 -5.26
CA PHE A 143 -7.62 -7.37 -3.80
C PHE A 143 -8.20 -8.69 -3.30
N TRP A 144 -7.77 -9.09 -2.10
CA TRP A 144 -8.30 -10.24 -1.41
C TRP A 144 -9.77 -10.04 -1.06
N LYS A 145 -10.58 -11.08 -1.25
CA LYS A 145 -11.99 -11.09 -0.83
C LYS A 145 -12.37 -12.52 -0.46
N ALA A 146 -12.98 -12.69 0.71
CA ALA A 146 -13.47 -13.99 1.14
C ALA A 146 -14.41 -14.60 0.09
N GLY A 147 -14.22 -15.89 -0.23
CA GLY A 147 -15.01 -16.60 -1.24
C GLY A 147 -14.58 -16.37 -2.70
N ARG A 148 -13.64 -15.44 -2.98
CA ARG A 148 -13.09 -15.27 -4.32
C ARG A 148 -12.06 -16.37 -4.63
N THR A 149 -12.19 -16.99 -5.80
CA THR A 149 -11.35 -18.13 -6.22
C THR A 149 -10.28 -17.76 -7.26
N SER A 150 -10.31 -16.53 -7.79
CA SER A 150 -9.32 -16.05 -8.75
C SER A 150 -8.94 -14.60 -8.48
N PHE A 151 -7.65 -14.32 -8.61
CA PHE A 151 -7.05 -13.01 -8.38
C PHE A 151 -6.10 -12.67 -9.52
N VAL A 152 -5.89 -11.38 -9.72
CA VAL A 152 -4.88 -10.87 -10.66
C VAL A 152 -3.75 -10.28 -9.81
N ALA A 153 -2.52 -10.71 -10.07
CA ALA A 153 -1.35 -10.23 -9.39
C ALA A 153 -0.20 -10.06 -10.38
N PRO A 154 0.71 -9.11 -10.12
CA PRO A 154 1.80 -8.84 -11.04
C PRO A 154 2.79 -9.99 -11.03
N ARG A 155 3.49 -10.13 -12.17
CA ARG A 155 4.65 -11.02 -12.26
C ARG A 155 5.90 -10.23 -11.92
N PHE A 156 6.46 -10.48 -10.75
CA PHE A 156 7.76 -9.91 -10.41
C PHE A 156 8.88 -10.72 -11.07
N PRO A 157 9.88 -10.05 -11.66
CA PRO A 157 11.03 -10.72 -12.24
C PRO A 157 11.75 -11.56 -11.17
N VAL A 158 12.03 -12.82 -11.50
CA VAL A 158 12.92 -13.64 -10.68
C VAL A 158 14.35 -13.23 -11.03
N LEU A 159 15.08 -12.66 -10.07
CA LEU A 159 16.51 -12.39 -10.23
C LEU A 159 17.21 -13.73 -10.52
N GLY A 160 17.63 -13.94 -11.79
CA GLY A 160 18.40 -15.12 -12.20
C GLY A 160 18.00 -15.80 -13.51
N ALA A 161 16.88 -15.45 -14.16
CA ALA A 161 16.44 -16.13 -15.39
C ALA A 161 17.10 -15.62 -16.70
N GLY A 162 18.05 -14.69 -16.63
CA GLY A 162 18.64 -14.03 -17.82
C GLY A 162 20.13 -13.69 -17.73
N GLN A 163 20.88 -14.33 -16.83
CA GLN A 163 22.34 -14.25 -16.81
C GLN A 163 22.95 -15.66 -16.73
N ARG A 164 22.96 -16.36 -17.86
CA ARG A 164 23.90 -17.44 -18.17
C ARG A 164 24.19 -17.42 -19.66
#